data_AF-A0A527XY72-F1
#
_entry.id   AF-A0A527XY72-F1
#
_cell.length_a   1.000
_cell.length_b   1.000
_cell.length_c   1.000
_cell.angle_alpha   90.00
_cell.angle_beta   90.00
_cell.angle_gamma   90.00
#
_symmetry.space_group_name_H-M   'P 1'
#
loop_
_entity.id
_entity.type
_entity.pdbx_description
1 polymer ?
#
loop_
_entity_poly.entity_id
_entity_poly.type
_entity_poly.pdbx_seq_one_letter_code
_entity_poly.pdbx_strand_id
1 'polypeptide(L)' 'TIDRFKVSAVVHGHAHRGSFEGQTPGGAKVYNVAMHITKPTGRPYALLEI' A
#
# COMPACT_ATOMS: atom_id res chain seq x y z
N THR A 1 15.10 -6.98 3.23
CA THR A 1 13.88 -6.26 2.79
C THR A 1 12.88 -6.18 3.93
N ILE A 2 11.67 -5.66 3.72
CA ILE A 2 10.57 -5.67 4.70
C ILE A 2 10.11 -7.10 5.04
N ASP A 3 10.31 -8.05 4.13
CA ASP A 3 9.91 -9.47 4.28
C ASP A 3 10.56 -10.21 5.44
N ARG A 4 11.58 -9.63 6.09
CA ARG A 4 12.19 -10.21 7.29
C ARG A 4 11.32 -10.07 8.55
N PHE A 5 10.26 -9.26 8.48
CA PHE A 5 9.34 -9.00 9.59
C PHE A 5 7.99 -9.65 9.31
N LYS A 6 7.33 -10.15 10.36
CA LYS A 6 5.92 -10.57 10.27
C LYS A 6 5.05 -9.31 10.34
N VAL A 7 4.50 -8.91 9.20
CA VAL A 7 3.65 -7.73 9.07
C VAL A 7 2.35 -8.09 8.34
N SER A 8 1.25 -7.48 8.76
CA SER A 8 -0.05 -7.67 8.10
C SER A 8 -0.24 -6.75 6.89
N ALA A 9 0.39 -5.57 6.88
CA ALA A 9 0.35 -4.62 5.77
C ALA A 9 1.59 -3.72 5.73
N VAL A 10 1.93 -3.23 4.54
CA VAL A 10 2.96 -2.22 4.29
C VAL A 10 2.31 -1.01 3.63
N VAL A 11 2.61 0.19 4.12
CA VAL A 11 2.14 1.44 3.52
C VAL A 11 3.32 2.28 3.06
N HIS A 12 3.18 2.92 1.90
CA HIS A 12 4.14 3.93 1.45
C HIS A 12 3.44 5.08 0.73
N GLY A 13 4.08 6.24 0.75
CA GLY A 13 3.70 7.41 -0.03
C GLY A 13 4.74 7.73 -1.11
N HIS A 14 4.76 8.99 -1.55
CA HIS A 14 5.75 9.60 -2.45
C HIS A 14 5.77 9.09 -3.91
N ALA A 15 5.47 7.82 -4.17
CA ALA A 15 5.31 7.30 -5.52
C ALA A 15 4.00 7.79 -6.14
N HIS A 16 3.99 9.02 -6.66
CA HIS A 16 2.82 9.67 -7.26
C HIS A 16 2.34 9.04 -8.57
N ARG A 17 3.11 8.08 -9.10
CA ARG A 17 2.82 7.32 -10.32
C ARG A 17 3.04 5.85 -9.99
N GLY A 18 1.97 5.07 -9.98
CA GLY A 18 1.98 3.66 -9.61
C GLY A 18 0.57 3.11 -9.36
N SER A 19 0.51 1.90 -8.81
CA SER A 19 -0.76 1.25 -8.45
C SER A 19 -1.08 1.46 -6.97
N PHE A 20 -2.37 1.44 -6.62
CA PHE A 20 -2.81 1.46 -5.22
C PHE A 20 -2.32 0.24 -4.44
N GLU A 21 -2.38 -0.95 -5.05
CA GLU A 21 -1.99 -2.20 -4.40
C GLU A 21 -0.78 -2.85 -5.10
N GLY A 22 0.00 -3.56 -4.29
CA GLY A 22 1.06 -4.45 -4.72
C GLY A 22 1.33 -5.52 -3.66
N GLN A 23 2.35 -6.32 -3.90
CA GLN A 23 2.77 -7.37 -2.97
C GLN A 23 4.30 -7.48 -2.99
N THR A 24 4.90 -7.69 -1.82
CA THR A 24 6.31 -8.04 -1.73
C THR A 24 6.55 -9.48 -2.19
N PRO A 25 7.80 -9.87 -2.52
CA PRO A 25 8.11 -11.27 -2.81
C PRO A 25 7.75 -12.24 -1.67
N GLY A 26 7.85 -11.79 -0.41
CA GLY A 26 7.45 -12.56 0.76
C GLY A 26 5.94 -12.58 1.03
N GLY A 27 5.13 -11.96 0.15
CA GLY A 27 3.67 -12.03 0.21
C GLY A 27 2.98 -10.93 1.01
N ALA A 28 3.72 -9.99 1.62
CA ALA A 28 3.12 -8.89 2.37
C ALA A 28 2.39 -7.94 1.40
N LYS A 29 1.14 -7.57 1.74
CA LYS A 29 0.36 -6.60 0.97
C LYS A 29 0.95 -5.20 1.12
N VAL A 30 1.11 -4.50 0.00
CA VAL A 30 1.69 -3.16 -0.06
C VAL A 30 0.64 -2.19 -0.62
N TYR A 31 0.45 -1.07 0.07
CA TYR A 31 -0.51 -0.04 -0.31
C TYR A 31 0.19 1.30 -0.55
N ASN A 32 0.04 1.84 -1.76
CA ASN A 32 0.47 3.18 -2.09
C ASN A 32 -0.61 4.20 -1.70
N VAL A 33 -0.37 4.90 -0.61
CA VAL A 33 -1.32 5.87 -0.04
C VAL A 33 -1.05 7.31 -0.49
N ALA A 34 -0.17 7.53 -1.48
CA ALA A 34 0.08 8.86 -2.04
C ALA A 34 -1.21 9.52 -2.55
N MET A 35 -1.34 10.84 -2.35
CA MET A 35 -2.58 11.58 -2.65
C MET A 35 -3.06 11.42 -4.11
N HIS A 36 -2.12 11.42 -5.05
CA HIS A 36 -2.39 11.31 -6.49
C HIS A 36 -2.81 9.91 -6.97
N ILE A 37 -2.68 8.90 -6.10
CA ILE A 37 -3.10 7.54 -6.43
C ILE A 37 -4.58 7.41 -6.06
N THR A 38 -5.40 7.07 -7.06
CA THR A 38 -6.81 6.78 -6.87
C THR A 38 -6.97 5.53 -6.02
N LYS A 39 -7.70 5.65 -4.91
CA LYS A 39 -8.09 4.50 -4.07
C LYS A 39 -9.39 3.91 -4.60
N PRO A 40 -9.62 2.58 -4.45
CA PRO A 40 -10.85 1.93 -4.91
C PRO A 40 -12.13 2.55 -4.34
N THR A 41 -12.06 3.13 -3.15
CA THR A 41 -13.19 3.79 -2.48
C THR A 41 -13.48 5.20 -3.00
N GLY A 42 -12.64 5.76 -3.87
CA GLY A 42 -12.71 7.15 -4.33
C GLY A 42 -12.35 8.20 -3.27
N ARG A 43 -12.04 7.79 -2.04
CA ARG A 43 -11.69 8.70 -0.94
C ARG A 43 -10.23 9.15 -1.05
N PRO A 44 -9.86 10.32 -0.47
CA PRO A 44 -8.47 10.78 -0.47
C PRO A 44 -7.54 9.92 0.41
N TYR A 45 -8.10 9.02 1.21
CA TYR A 45 -7.41 8.10 2.11
C TYR A 45 -7.78 6.64 1.84
N ALA A 46 -6.93 5.72 2.27
CA ALA A 46 -7.23 4.30 2.36
C ALA A 46 -7.64 3.96 3.80
N LEU A 47 -8.62 3.08 3.95
CA LEU A 47 -8.97 2.46 5.24
C LEU A 47 -8.52 1.00 5.16
N LEU A 48 -7.67 0.57 6.09
CA LEU A 48 -7.16 -0.79 6.17
C LEU A 48 -7.70 -1.44 7.44
N GLU A 49 -8.26 -2.63 7.30
CA GLU A 49 -8.65 -3.50 8.41
C GLU A 49 -7.59 -4.60 8.52
N ILE A 50 -7.06 -4.80 9.72
CA ILE A 50 -5.80 -5.55 9.95
C ILE A 50 -6.00 -6.62 11.03
#